data_AF-B0C886-F1
#
_entry.id   AF-B0C886-F1
#
_cell.length_a   1.000
_cell.length_b   1.000
_cell.length_c   1.000
_cell.angle_alpha   90.00
_cell.angle_beta   90.00
_cell.angle_gamma   90.00
#
_symmetry.space_group_name_H-M   'P 1'
#
loop_
_entity.id
_entity.type
_entity.pdbx_description
1 polymer ?
#
loop_
_entity_poly.entity_id
_entity_poly.type
_entity_poly.pdbx_seq_one_letter_code
_entity_poly.pdbx_strand_id
1 'polypeptide(L)'
;MLELGCGAGNLGIAFAQIGYTVAGVDIAPTAISWAVENAAKAKVKVNFLYGDVLTLTEIEDASFDIAVDGRCYHCIIGKDRTQFLHTAHRILKPNGILTNHHHDVQSSARQLTTQF
;
A
#
# COMPACT_ATOMS: atom_id res chain seq x y z
N MET A 1 -4.15 -1.34 8.09
CA MET A 1 -4.17 -1.30 6.61
C MET A 1 -2.95 -0.54 6.11
N LEU A 2 -2.39 -0.92 4.96
CA LEU A 2 -1.32 -0.19 4.28
C LEU A 2 -1.79 0.37 2.93
N GLU A 3 -1.56 1.64 2.69
CA GLU A 3 -1.68 2.26 1.36
C GLU A 3 -0.32 2.21 0.64
N LEU A 4 -0.26 1.52 -0.50
CA LEU A 4 0.93 1.40 -1.35
C LEU A 4 0.99 2.57 -2.34
N GLY A 5 2.05 3.36 -2.27
CA GLY A 5 2.19 4.61 -3.05
C GLY A 5 1.16 5.65 -2.62
N CYS A 6 1.21 6.04 -1.33
CA CYS A 6 0.18 6.86 -0.72
C CYS A 6 0.13 8.32 -1.20
N GLY A 7 1.13 8.78 -1.94
CA GLY A 7 1.24 10.16 -2.39
C GLY A 7 1.08 11.14 -1.22
N ALA A 8 0.22 12.14 -1.39
CA ALA A 8 -0.11 13.13 -0.35
C ALA A 8 -1.11 12.62 0.71
N GLY A 9 -1.32 11.30 0.82
CA GLY A 9 -2.06 10.64 1.90
C GLY A 9 -3.59 10.68 1.78
N ASN A 10 -4.14 11.06 0.62
CA ASN A 10 -5.57 11.31 0.46
C ASN A 10 -6.45 10.13 0.91
N LEU A 11 -6.14 8.92 0.45
CA LEU A 11 -6.95 7.75 0.76
C LEU A 11 -6.72 7.29 2.20
N GLY A 12 -5.48 7.25 2.66
CA GLY A 12 -5.15 6.89 4.04
C GLY A 12 -5.78 7.83 5.08
N ILE A 13 -5.82 9.13 4.80
CA ILE A 13 -6.50 10.14 5.63
C ILE A 13 -8.01 9.87 5.66
N ALA A 14 -8.64 9.65 4.50
CA ALA A 14 -10.07 9.36 4.43
C ALA A 14 -10.44 8.10 5.24
N PHE A 15 -9.62 7.05 5.16
CA PHE A 15 -9.84 5.84 5.95
C PHE A 15 -9.61 6.06 7.44
N ALA A 16 -8.61 6.86 7.83
CA ALA A 16 -8.39 7.19 9.23
C ALA A 16 -9.55 8.02 9.83
N GLN A 17 -10.16 8.90 9.04
CA GLN A 17 -11.34 9.68 9.46
C GLN A 17 -12.55 8.82 9.80
N ILE A 18 -12.68 7.65 9.17
CA ILE A 18 -13.77 6.69 9.45
C ILE A 18 -13.36 5.58 10.42
N GLY A 19 -12.21 5.72 11.09
CA GLY A 19 -11.81 4.88 12.23
C GLY A 19 -10.83 3.74 11.92
N TYR A 20 -10.30 3.62 10.69
CA TYR A 20 -9.27 2.63 10.41
C TYR A 20 -7.91 3.04 10.96
N THR A 21 -7.12 2.05 11.40
CA THR A 21 -5.68 2.26 11.64
C THR A 21 -4.92 2.09 10.33
N VAL A 22 -4.32 3.19 9.87
CA VAL A 22 -3.73 3.27 8.53
C VAL A 22 -2.24 3.62 8.61
N ALA A 23 -1.47 2.93 7.78
CA ALA A 23 -0.13 3.33 7.36
C ALA A 23 -0.13 3.62 5.86
N GLY A 24 0.78 4.46 5.39
CA GLY A 24 0.99 4.72 3.97
C GLY A 24 2.48 4.74 3.65
N VAL A 25 2.85 4.23 2.48
CA VAL A 25 4.24 4.26 2.01
C VAL A 25 4.35 4.92 0.65
N ASP A 26 5.36 5.76 0.46
CA ASP A 26 5.67 6.38 -0.84
C ASP A 26 7.19 6.55 -1.01
N ILE A 27 7.65 6.41 -2.25
CA ILE A 27 9.06 6.55 -2.62
C ILE A 27 9.47 8.02 -2.72
N ALA A 28 8.52 8.96 -2.80
CA ALA A 28 8.80 10.39 -2.88
C ALA A 28 8.80 11.03 -1.47
N PRO A 29 9.93 11.57 -0.98
CA PRO A 29 9.99 12.19 0.35
C PRO A 29 9.15 13.48 0.44
N THR A 30 8.95 14.17 -0.69
CA THR A 30 8.05 15.32 -0.81
C THR A 30 6.60 14.92 -0.60
N ALA A 31 6.18 13.78 -1.16
CA ALA A 31 4.82 13.26 -0.99
C ALA A 31 4.54 12.91 0.48
N ILE A 32 5.49 12.24 1.15
CA ILE A 32 5.41 11.95 2.58
C ILE A 32 5.27 13.23 3.42
N SER A 33 6.03 14.27 3.09
CA SER A 33 5.93 15.56 3.78
C SER A 33 4.53 16.16 3.65
N TRP A 34 3.95 16.15 2.44
CA TRP A 34 2.57 16.61 2.22
C TRP A 34 1.54 15.74 2.94
N ALA A 35 1.74 14.41 2.94
CA ALA A 35 0.84 13.47 3.60
C ALA A 35 0.76 13.73 5.12
N VAL A 36 1.90 13.95 5.77
CA VAL A 36 1.98 14.30 7.19
C VAL A 36 1.27 15.63 7.46
N GLU A 37 1.51 16.66 6.65
CA GLU A 37 0.85 17.96 6.79
C GLU A 37 -0.67 17.86 6.62
N ASN A 38 -1.12 17.10 5.61
CA ASN A 38 -2.54 16.90 5.33
C ASN A 38 -3.24 16.11 6.44
N ALA A 39 -2.61 15.08 6.99
CA ALA A 39 -3.17 14.33 8.12
C ALA A 39 -3.30 15.20 9.37
N ALA A 40 -2.32 16.07 9.63
CA ALA A 40 -2.39 17.05 10.72
C ALA A 40 -3.56 18.03 10.53
N LYS A 41 -3.74 18.57 9.32
CA LYS A 41 -4.90 19.45 8.97
C LYS A 41 -6.23 18.73 9.14
N ALA A 42 -6.29 17.46 8.75
CA ALA A 42 -7.47 16.60 8.89
C ALA A 42 -7.70 16.08 10.32
N LYS A 43 -6.78 16.37 11.26
CA LYS A 43 -6.82 15.95 12.67
C LYS A 43 -6.93 14.44 12.84
N VAL A 44 -6.23 13.68 12.00
CA VAL A 44 -6.15 12.22 12.09
C VAL A 44 -4.71 11.76 12.22
N LYS A 45 -4.52 10.54 12.75
CA LYS A 45 -3.22 9.90 12.86
C LYS A 45 -3.09 8.83 11.78
N VAL A 46 -2.12 9.01 10.89
CA VAL A 46 -1.71 8.02 9.88
C VAL A 46 -0.19 7.86 9.97
N ASN A 47 0.30 6.62 9.90
CA ASN A 47 1.74 6.35 9.91
C ASN A 47 2.28 6.38 8.48
N PHE A 48 2.84 7.52 8.06
CA PHE A 48 3.47 7.65 6.74
C PHE A 48 4.95 7.30 6.79
N LEU A 49 5.36 6.42 5.87
CA LEU A 49 6.70 5.87 5.76
C LEU A 49 7.30 6.24 4.41
N TYR A 50 8.53 6.76 4.41
CA TYR A 50 9.31 6.82 3.18
C TYR A 50 9.81 5.42 2.85
N GLY A 51 9.56 4.93 1.63
CA GLY A 51 10.01 3.61 1.23
C GLY A 51 9.62 3.20 -0.18
N ASP A 52 10.30 2.18 -0.69
CA ASP A 52 10.00 1.57 -1.98
C ASP A 52 9.06 0.38 -1.81
N VAL A 53 7.89 0.46 -2.45
CA VAL A 53 6.86 -0.60 -2.47
C VAL A 53 7.35 -1.92 -3.04
N LEU A 54 8.47 -1.93 -3.78
CA LEU A 54 9.08 -3.15 -4.30
C LEU A 54 9.83 -3.94 -3.23
N THR A 55 10.23 -3.32 -2.12
CA THR A 55 11.08 -3.97 -1.11
C THR A 55 10.43 -4.00 0.28
N LEU A 56 10.06 -2.84 0.82
CA LEU A 56 9.44 -2.66 2.14
C LEU A 56 10.10 -3.48 3.27
N THR A 57 11.43 -3.47 3.36
CA THR A 57 12.20 -4.27 4.32
C THR A 57 11.93 -3.90 5.79
N GLU A 58 11.52 -2.67 6.05
CA GLU A 58 11.16 -2.18 7.39
C GLU A 58 9.78 -2.66 7.86
N ILE A 59 9.03 -3.36 7.00
CA ILE A 59 7.72 -3.92 7.30
C ILE A 59 7.85 -5.43 7.42
N GLU A 60 7.53 -5.95 8.60
CA GLU A 60 7.51 -7.37 8.89
C GLU A 60 6.45 -8.11 8.03
N ASP A 61 6.70 -9.39 7.78
CA ASP A 61 5.77 -10.27 7.08
C ASP A 61 4.45 -10.36 7.85
N ALA A 62 3.34 -10.56 7.15
CA ALA A 62 2.02 -10.73 7.75
C ALA A 62 1.60 -9.60 8.74
N SER A 63 1.95 -8.35 8.43
CA SER A 63 1.65 -7.18 9.26
C SER A 63 0.23 -6.62 9.05
N PHE A 64 -0.35 -6.77 7.85
CA PHE A 64 -1.57 -6.06 7.47
C PHE A 64 -2.72 -6.98 7.04
N ASP A 65 -3.94 -6.67 7.47
CA ASP A 65 -5.16 -7.34 7.01
C ASP A 65 -5.58 -6.87 5.61
N ILE A 66 -5.26 -5.62 5.25
CA ILE A 66 -5.60 -5.00 3.97
C ILE A 66 -4.41 -4.18 3.47
N ALA A 67 -4.07 -4.35 2.20
CA ALA A 67 -3.20 -3.50 1.41
C ALA A 67 -4.02 -2.87 0.28
N VAL A 68 -3.87 -1.56 0.06
CA VAL A 68 -4.61 -0.82 -0.95
C VAL A 68 -3.63 -0.14 -1.89
N ASP A 69 -3.82 -0.34 -3.19
CA ASP A 69 -3.16 0.38 -4.26
C ASP A 69 -4.14 1.38 -4.89
N GLY A 70 -3.95 2.66 -4.56
CA GLY A 70 -4.81 3.73 -5.04
C GLY A 70 -4.54 4.20 -6.47
N ARG A 71 -3.36 3.86 -7.02
CA ARG A 71 -2.81 4.21 -8.36
C ARG A 71 -1.27 4.06 -8.42
N CYS A 72 -0.62 3.34 -7.53
CA CYS A 72 0.81 3.06 -7.59
C CYS A 72 1.15 2.03 -8.68
N TYR A 73 0.39 0.93 -8.78
CA TYR A 73 0.76 -0.22 -9.61
C TYR A 73 0.91 0.12 -11.11
N HIS A 74 0.09 1.04 -11.63
CA HIS A 74 0.15 1.42 -13.03
C HIS A 74 1.45 2.15 -13.42
N CYS A 75 2.15 2.75 -12.45
CA CYS A 75 3.46 3.36 -12.63
C CYS A 75 4.60 2.33 -12.69
N ILE A 76 4.35 1.10 -12.24
CA ILE A 76 5.34 0.02 -12.17
C ILE A 76 5.28 -0.80 -13.46
N ILE A 77 6.43 -1.12 -14.04
CA ILE A 77 6.54 -1.74 -15.37
C ILE A 77 7.42 -3.01 -15.35
N GLY A 78 7.22 -3.87 -16.36
CA GLY A 78 8.07 -5.05 -16.56
C GLY A 78 8.11 -5.98 -15.35
N LYS A 79 9.30 -6.49 -15.05
CA LYS A 79 9.55 -7.44 -13.94
C LYS A 79 9.21 -6.88 -12.56
N ASP A 80 9.21 -5.56 -12.40
CA ASP A 80 8.95 -4.90 -11.12
C ASP A 80 7.49 -5.05 -10.70
N ARG A 81 6.57 -5.34 -11.64
CA ARG A 81 5.17 -5.67 -11.32
C ARG A 81 5.06 -6.95 -10.52
N THR A 82 5.82 -7.98 -10.87
CA THR A 82 5.86 -9.23 -10.09
C THR A 82 6.45 -8.99 -8.72
N GLN A 83 7.52 -8.18 -8.65
CA GLN A 83 8.13 -7.82 -7.37
C GLN A 83 7.16 -7.05 -6.46
N PHE A 84 6.40 -6.10 -7.00
CA PHE A 84 5.34 -5.41 -6.27
C PHE A 84 4.31 -6.38 -5.67
N LEU A 85 3.83 -7.33 -6.48
CA LEU A 85 2.84 -8.32 -6.02
C LEU A 85 3.42 -9.25 -4.95
N HIS A 86 4.69 -9.66 -5.07
CA HIS A 86 5.37 -10.44 -4.04
C HIS A 86 5.48 -9.67 -2.72
N THR A 87 5.90 -8.40 -2.79
CA THR A 87 6.03 -7.57 -1.59
C THR A 87 4.66 -7.31 -0.95
N ALA A 88 3.64 -6.99 -1.75
CA ALA A 88 2.28 -6.84 -1.27
C ALA A 88 1.72 -8.12 -0.63
N HIS A 89 1.99 -9.30 -1.21
CA HIS A 89 1.60 -10.58 -0.63
C HIS A 89 2.33 -10.86 0.68
N ARG A 90 3.65 -10.63 0.74
CA ARG A 90 4.49 -10.87 1.92
C ARG A 90 4.00 -10.12 3.16
N ILE A 91 3.64 -8.85 3.01
CA ILE A 91 3.21 -8.01 4.13
C ILE A 91 1.76 -8.29 4.57
N LEU A 92 0.98 -9.03 3.79
CA LEU A 92 -0.39 -9.38 4.11
C LEU A 92 -0.43 -10.58 5.05
N LYS A 93 -1.30 -10.50 6.05
CA LYS A 93 -1.64 -11.64 6.90
C LYS A 93 -2.25 -12.77 6.07
N PRO A 94 -2.28 -14.01 6.57
CA PRO A 94 -3.13 -15.04 6.00
C PRO A 94 -4.57 -14.54 5.83
N ASN A 95 -5.16 -14.72 4.65
CA ASN A 95 -6.46 -14.18 4.23
C ASN A 95 -6.54 -12.65 4.09
N GLY A 96 -5.40 -11.96 4.15
CA GLY A 96 -5.31 -10.54 3.89
C GLY A 96 -5.65 -10.19 2.44
N ILE A 97 -6.12 -8.97 2.23
CA ILE A 97 -6.69 -8.54 0.95
C ILE A 97 -5.80 -7.46 0.31
N LEU A 98 -5.37 -7.69 -0.92
CA LEU A 98 -4.82 -6.63 -1.79
C LEU A 98 -5.93 -6.09 -2.68
N THR A 99 -6.26 -4.82 -2.53
CA THR A 99 -7.18 -4.12 -3.44
C THR A 99 -6.40 -3.18 -4.33
N ASN A 100 -6.53 -3.34 -5.63
CA ASN A 100 -5.90 -2.50 -6.65
C ASN A 100 -6.98 -1.98 -7.58
N HIS A 101 -6.80 -0.77 -8.11
CA HIS A 101 -7.78 -0.15 -9.01
C HIS A 101 -7.97 -0.93 -10.33
N HIS A 102 -7.07 -1.89 -10.61
CA HIS A 102 -7.11 -2.84 -11.70
C HIS A 102 -7.37 -4.27 -11.19
N HIS A 103 -8.66 -4.65 -11.09
CA HIS A 103 -9.20 -6.00 -10.87
C HIS A 103 -9.13 -6.65 -9.47
N ASP A 104 -10.29 -7.24 -9.12
CA ASP A 104 -10.57 -8.04 -7.92
C ASP A 104 -9.50 -9.10 -7.55
N VAL A 105 -9.41 -9.26 -6.23
CA VAL A 105 -8.55 -10.11 -5.37
C VAL A 105 -8.42 -11.58 -5.83
N GLN A 106 -9.40 -12.12 -6.57
CA GLN A 106 -9.33 -13.49 -7.07
C GLN A 106 -8.40 -13.68 -8.27
N SER A 107 -8.11 -12.61 -9.03
CA SER A 107 -7.28 -12.68 -10.23
C SER A 107 -5.77 -12.68 -9.93
N SER A 108 -5.34 -11.93 -8.92
CA SER A 108 -3.93 -11.85 -8.49
C SER A 108 -3.44 -13.13 -7.81
N ALA A 109 -4.30 -13.78 -7.00
CA ALA A 109 -4.02 -15.11 -6.45
C ALA A 109 -3.89 -16.18 -7.56
N ARG A 110 -4.66 -16.06 -8.65
CA ARG A 110 -4.50 -16.87 -9.87
C ARG A 110 -3.19 -16.56 -10.61
N GLN A 111 -2.77 -15.31 -10.71
CA GLN A 111 -1.50 -14.98 -11.36
C GLN A 111 -0.29 -15.52 -10.60
N LEU A 112 -0.31 -15.50 -9.27
CA LEU A 112 0.74 -16.10 -8.44
C LEU A 112 0.75 -17.63 -8.55
N THR A 113 -0.41 -18.28 -8.71
CA THR A 113 -0.49 -19.75 -8.88
C THR A 113 -0.26 -20.25 -10.31
N THR A 114 -0.29 -19.37 -11.33
CA THR A 114 -0.05 -19.76 -12.74
C THR A 114 1.40 -19.49 -13.18
N GLN A 115 2.26 -18.97 -12.29
CA GLN A 115 3.70 -18.75 -12.55
C GLN A 115 4.61 -19.75 -11.82
N PHE A 116 4.05 -20.83 -11.27
CA PHE A 116 4.79 -21.98 -10.73
C PHE A 116 4.35 -23.28 -11.42
#